data_AF-A0A2N5GE69-F1
#
_entry.id   AF-A0A2N5GE69-F1
#
_cell.length_a   1.000
_cell.length_b   1.000
_cell.length_c   1.000
_cell.angle_alpha   90.00
_cell.angle_beta   90.00
_cell.angle_gamma   90.00
#
_symmetry.space_group_name_H-M   'P 1'
#
loop_
_entity.id
_entity.type
_entity.pdbx_description
1 polymer ?
#
loop_
_entity_poly.entity_id
_entity_poly.type
_entity_poly.pdbx_seq_one_letter_code
_entity_poly.pdbx_strand_id
1 'polypeptide(L)' 'MRFNNEKFDITSVGDIVQKNLTTLGHITLRFDGSTTPDLPGTLYLENKQIPLIELGTELKIVE' A
#
# COMPACT_ATOMS: atom_id res chain seq x y z
N MET A 1 0.28 6.86 1.31
CA MET A 1 -0.05 6.38 -0.05
C MET A 1 -1.22 7.18 -0.63
N ARG A 2 -1.30 7.37 -1.95
CA ARG A 2 -2.37 8.14 -2.59
C ARG A 2 -2.97 7.38 -3.77
N PHE A 3 -4.29 7.33 -3.82
CA PHE A 3 -5.11 6.74 -4.88
C PHE A 3 -5.88 7.89 -5.53
N ASN A 4 -5.46 8.34 -6.70
CA ASN A 4 -5.94 9.58 -7.33
C ASN A 4 -5.81 10.80 -6.37
N ASN A 5 -6.93 11.24 -5.79
CA ASN A 5 -7.02 12.34 -4.82
C ASN A 5 -7.17 11.87 -3.37
N GLU A 6 -7.32 10.57 -3.13
CA GLU A 6 -7.54 10.04 -1.78
C GLU A 6 -6.22 9.61 -1.15
N LYS A 7 -5.95 10.11 0.05
CA LYS A 7 -4.79 9.72 0.85
C LYS A 7 -5.17 8.55 1.77
N PHE A 8 -4.20 7.65 1.89
CA PHE A 8 -4.17 6.50 2.78
C PHE A 8 -2.90 6.53 3.61
N ASP A 9 -3.05 6.56 4.92
CA ASP A 9 -1.92 6.48 5.84
C ASP A 9 -1.34 5.06 5.87
N ILE A 10 -0.02 4.99 5.87
CA ILE A 10 0.73 3.73 5.95
C ILE A 10 0.91 3.41 7.43
N THR A 11 0.25 2.36 7.89
CA THR A 11 0.30 1.93 9.30
C THR A 11 1.48 1.02 9.59
N SER A 12 1.93 0.25 8.60
CA SER A 12 3.09 -0.62 8.74
C SER A 12 3.67 -1.02 7.37
N VAL A 13 4.96 -1.35 7.33
CA VAL A 13 5.66 -1.77 6.10
C VAL A 13 6.45 -3.03 6.39
N GLY A 14 6.20 -4.11 5.63
CA GLY A 14 7.01 -5.32 5.71
C GLY A 14 8.41 -5.13 5.10
N ASP A 15 9.41 -5.80 5.68
CA ASP A 15 10.83 -5.61 5.36
C ASP A 15 11.23 -5.95 3.91
N ILE A 16 10.45 -6.77 3.21
CA ILE A 16 10.73 -7.23 1.84
C ILE A 16 9.94 -6.39 0.80
N VAL A 17 9.02 -5.53 1.22
CA VAL A 17 8.20 -4.69 0.33
C VAL A 17 9.07 -3.88 -0.63
N GLN A 18 10.06 -3.15 -0.11
CA GLN A 18 10.93 -2.30 -0.92
C GLN A 18 11.70 -3.14 -1.95
N LYS A 19 12.26 -4.28 -1.53
CA LYS A 19 13.01 -5.18 -2.41
C LYS A 19 12.13 -5.72 -3.54
N ASN A 20 10.91 -6.17 -3.23
CA ASN A 20 9.98 -6.69 -4.23
C ASN A 20 9.53 -5.61 -5.21
N LEU A 21 9.26 -4.40 -4.71
CA LEU A 21 8.86 -3.28 -5.54
C LEU A 21 9.99 -2.87 -6.50
N THR A 22 11.24 -2.79 -6.01
CA THR A 22 12.39 -2.43 -6.85
C THR A 22 12.77 -3.53 -7.84
N THR A 23 12.65 -4.81 -7.45
CA THR A 23 13.12 -5.94 -8.29
C THR A 23 12.08 -6.37 -9.30
N LEU A 24 10.80 -6.43 -8.91
CA LEU A 24 9.72 -7.03 -9.69
C LEU A 24 8.59 -6.05 -10.01
N GLY A 25 8.57 -4.86 -9.41
CA GLY A 25 7.40 -3.99 -9.43
C GLY A 25 6.21 -4.56 -8.66
N HIS A 26 6.44 -5.54 -7.78
CA HIS A 26 5.38 -6.26 -7.07
C HIS A 26 5.26 -5.81 -5.62
N ILE A 27 4.04 -5.52 -5.18
CA ILE A 27 3.72 -5.16 -3.79
C ILE A 27 2.31 -5.66 -3.45
N THR A 28 2.09 -6.04 -2.20
CA THR A 28 0.75 -6.32 -1.67
C THR A 28 0.32 -5.19 -0.75
N LEU A 29 -0.87 -4.63 -0.98
CA LEU A 29 -1.45 -3.57 -0.16
C LEU A 29 -2.59 -4.16 0.67
N ARG A 30 -2.59 -3.88 1.97
CA ARG A 30 -3.57 -4.41 2.92
C ARG A 30 -4.23 -3.26 3.66
N PHE A 31 -5.55 -3.14 3.53
CA PHE A 31 -6.36 -2.04 4.05
C PHE A 31 -7.14 -2.51 5.28
N ASP A 32 -6.44 -2.96 6.32
CA ASP A 32 -7.06 -3.44 7.57
C ASP A 32 -6.65 -2.63 8.80
N GLY A 33 -5.82 -1.60 8.63
CA GLY A 33 -5.36 -0.74 9.72
C GLY A 33 -4.36 -1.41 10.66
N SER A 34 -3.84 -2.59 10.32
CA SER A 34 -2.86 -3.26 11.18
C SER A 34 -1.59 -2.44 11.28
N THR A 35 -1.11 -2.22 12.50
CA THR A 35 0.13 -1.49 12.80
C THR A 35 1.34 -2.42 12.87
N THR A 36 1.10 -3.72 12.97
CA THR A 36 2.15 -4.74 13.04
C THR A 36 2.21 -5.47 11.70
N PRO A 37 3.38 -5.54 11.06
CA PRO A 37 3.52 -6.25 9.80
C PRO A 37 3.55 -7.76 10.09
N ASP A 38 2.60 -8.50 9.53
CA ASP A 38 2.52 -9.97 9.63
C ASP A 38 3.21 -10.65 8.44
N LEU A 39 3.12 -10.03 7.26
CA LEU A 39 3.73 -10.52 6.03
C LEU A 39 4.85 -9.58 5.56
N PRO A 40 6.06 -10.10 5.28
CA PRO A 40 7.21 -9.26 4.95
C PRO A 40 7.07 -8.56 3.59
N GLY A 41 6.23 -9.07 2.68
CA GLY A 41 5.95 -8.46 1.38
C GLY A 41 4.71 -7.58 1.33
N THR A 42 4.10 -7.27 2.48
CA THR A 42 2.83 -6.52 2.56
C THR A 42 3.03 -5.13 3.17
N LEU A 43 2.39 -4.15 2.56
CA LEU A 43 2.28 -2.78 3.06
C LEU A 43 0.88 -2.59 3.64
N TYR A 44 0.83 -2.21 4.90
CA TYR A 44 -0.40 -2.04 5.66
C TYR A 44 -0.82 -0.58 5.64
N LEU A 45 -2.09 -0.36 5.33
CA LEU A 45 -2.73 0.93 5.21
C LEU A 45 -3.87 1.01 6.23
N GLU A 46 -4.26 2.23 6.57
CA GLU A 46 -5.43 2.49 7.43
C GLU A 46 -6.67 1.72 6.98
N ASN A 47 -7.51 1.32 7.95
CA ASN A 47 -8.78 0.67 7.65
C ASN A 47 -9.78 1.71 7.16
N LYS A 48 -9.81 1.89 5.84
CA LYS A 48 -10.65 2.84 5.15
C LYS A 48 -11.23 2.20 3.90
N GLN A 49 -12.38 2.71 3.45
CA GLN A 49 -13.02 2.23 2.23
C GLN A 49 -12.05 2.34 1.05
N ILE A 50 -11.81 1.21 0.38
CA ILE A 50 -10.96 1.18 -0.81
C ILE A 50 -11.69 1.89 -1.96
N PRO A 51 -11.07 2.87 -2.62
CA PRO A 51 -11.68 3.55 -3.75
C PRO A 51 -11.83 2.60 -4.92
N LEU A 52 -12.74 2.93 -5.85
CA LEU A 52 -12.89 2.19 -7.08
C LEU A 52 -11.61 2.30 -7.91
N ILE A 53 -10.98 1.16 -8.21
CA ILE A 53 -9.79 1.11 -9.08
C ILE A 53 -10.24 0.79 -10.49
N GLU A 54 -10.22 1.81 -11.34
CA GLU A 54 -10.53 1.72 -12.76
C GLU A 54 -9.30 2.03 -13.62
N LEU A 55 -9.38 1.75 -14.92
CA LEU A 55 -8.34 2.14 -15.87
C LEU A 55 -8.11 3.66 -15.82
N GLY A 56 -6.86 4.08 -15.69
CA GLY A 56 -6.47 5.47 -15.49
C GLY A 56 -6.33 5.89 -14.03
N THR A 57 -6.66 5.02 -13.06
CA THR A 57 -6.39 5.26 -11.65
C THR A 57 -4.89 5.41 -11.40
N GLU A 58 -4.50 6.52 -10.78
CA GLU A 58 -3.13 6.82 -10.44
C GLU A 58 -2.82 6.41 -9.00
N LEU A 59 -1.83 5.52 -8.86
CA LEU A 59 -1.32 5.06 -7.57
C LEU A 59 0.02 5.75 -7.31
N LYS A 60 0.12 6.50 -6.21
CA LYS A 60 1.34 7.20 -5.80
C LYS A 60 1.75 6.83 -4.38
N ILE A 61 3.00 6.41 -4.23
CA ILE A 61 3.66 6.35 -2.92
C ILE A 61 4.26 7.75 -2.72
N VAL A 62 3.75 8.46 -1.71
CA VAL A 62 4.19 9.82 -1.37
C VAL A 62 4.92 9.76 -0.03
N GLU A 63 6.02 10.50 0.07
CA GLU A 63 6.80 10.71 1.30
C GLU A 63 6.01 11.58 2.29
#